data_AF-A0A3D1A0P6-F1
#
_entry.id   AF-A0A3D1A0P6-F1
#
_cell.length_a   1.000
_cell.length_b   1.000
_cell.length_c   1.000
_cell.angle_alpha   90.00
_cell.angle_beta   90.00
_cell.angle_gamma   90.00
#
_symmetry.space_group_name_H-M   'P 1'
#
loop_
_entity.id
_entity.type
_entity.pdbx_description
1 polymer ?
#
loop_
_entity_poly.entity_id
_entity_poly.type
_entity_poly.pdbx_seq_one_letter_code
_entity_poly.pdbx_strand_id
1 'polypeptide(L)'
;GNSSGDEDQKFDRIRSILSNEIENGLVEVERDGDKIIMRLGQQDSFDSGRSEIKSSFEATLRKVGLALNDVGGMVKIEGHTDSVPVGFSSRYRSNWDLSSARSASVADYILQSTDLQPGNVSVAGFADSRPIASNDTPEGRARNRRIEVLVDG
;
A
#
# COMPACT_ATOMS: atom_id res chain seq x y z
N GLY A 1 -5.07 -12.38 26.76
CA GLY A 1 -4.02 -13.36 26.42
C GLY A 1 -4.42 -14.27 25.27
N ASN A 2 -5.05 -13.71 24.22
CA ASN A 2 -5.47 -14.46 23.03
C ASN A 2 -5.15 -13.70 21.72
N SER A 3 -4.58 -12.48 21.80
CA SER A 3 -4.40 -11.61 20.63
C SER A 3 -3.30 -12.10 19.70
N SER A 4 -2.16 -12.55 20.25
CA SER A 4 -1.02 -13.01 19.45
C SER A 4 -1.35 -14.18 18.52
N GLY A 5 -2.29 -15.06 18.92
CA GLY A 5 -2.70 -16.21 18.11
C GLY A 5 -3.62 -15.86 16.95
N ASP A 6 -4.43 -14.80 17.09
CA ASP A 6 -5.29 -14.31 16.02
C ASP A 6 -4.46 -13.50 15.01
N GLU A 7 -3.53 -12.67 15.50
CA GLU A 7 -2.52 -11.95 14.71
C GLU A 7 -1.69 -12.92 13.85
N ASP A 8 -1.29 -14.06 14.43
CA ASP A 8 -0.57 -15.11 13.74
C ASP A 8 -1.35 -15.67 12.55
N GLN A 9 -2.61 -16.00 12.79
CA GLN A 9 -3.49 -16.57 11.78
C GLN A 9 -3.77 -15.58 10.64
N LYS A 10 -4.00 -14.30 10.94
CA LYS A 10 -4.22 -13.28 9.90
C LYS A 10 -2.99 -13.11 9.03
N PHE A 11 -1.79 -13.06 9.62
CA PHE A 11 -0.55 -12.92 8.87
C PHE A 11 -0.31 -14.09 7.92
N ASP A 12 -0.44 -15.31 8.42
CA ASP A 12 -0.25 -16.52 7.62
C ASP A 12 -1.29 -16.60 6.50
N ARG A 13 -2.53 -16.19 6.79
CA ARG A 13 -3.63 -16.14 5.81
C ARG A 13 -3.37 -15.12 4.70
N ILE A 14 -2.94 -13.90 5.04
CA ILE A 14 -2.57 -12.88 4.05
C ILE A 14 -1.44 -13.40 3.17
N ARG A 15 -0.38 -13.96 3.76
CA ARG A 15 0.74 -14.52 2.99
C ARG A 15 0.32 -15.67 2.09
N SER A 16 -0.63 -16.50 2.53
CA SER A 16 -1.18 -17.59 1.73
C SER A 16 -1.98 -17.09 0.54
N ILE A 17 -2.82 -16.06 0.72
CA ILE A 17 -3.63 -15.48 -0.37
C ILE A 17 -2.75 -14.74 -1.39
N LEU A 18 -1.70 -14.06 -0.91
CA LEU A 18 -0.79 -13.23 -1.70
C LEU A 18 0.50 -13.96 -2.11
N SER A 19 0.57 -15.29 -1.99
CA SER A 19 1.83 -16.04 -2.20
C SER A 19 2.47 -15.75 -3.55
N ASN A 20 1.67 -15.74 -4.62
CA ASN A 20 2.16 -15.48 -5.97
C ASN A 20 2.64 -14.03 -6.12
N GLU A 21 1.94 -13.08 -5.52
CA GLU A 21 2.32 -11.66 -5.57
C GLU A 21 3.64 -11.41 -4.81
N ILE A 22 3.84 -12.12 -3.69
CA ILE A 22 5.09 -12.09 -2.92
C ILE A 22 6.23 -12.71 -3.72
N GLU A 23 6.02 -13.90 -4.30
CA GLU A 23 7.03 -14.59 -5.12
C GLU A 23 7.47 -13.76 -6.34
N ASN A 24 6.54 -13.00 -6.94
CA ASN A 24 6.83 -12.11 -8.06
C ASN A 24 7.35 -10.72 -7.64
N GLY A 25 7.53 -10.47 -6.34
CA GLY A 25 8.03 -9.19 -5.82
C GLY A 25 7.05 -8.02 -5.98
N LEU A 26 5.76 -8.30 -6.21
CA LEU A 26 4.71 -7.28 -6.34
C LEU A 26 4.23 -6.76 -4.98
N VAL A 27 4.31 -7.61 -3.95
CA VAL A 27 3.91 -7.29 -2.58
C VAL A 27 4.94 -7.83 -1.59
N GLU A 28 5.37 -7.00 -0.65
CA GLU A 28 6.09 -7.47 0.54
C GLU A 28 5.11 -7.50 1.71
N VAL A 29 5.16 -8.56 2.55
CA VAL A 29 4.30 -8.69 3.73
C VAL A 29 5.16 -8.91 4.96
N GLU A 30 5.03 -8.02 5.93
CA GLU A 30 5.75 -8.08 7.20
C GLU A 30 4.84 -7.81 8.39
N ARG A 31 5.39 -7.98 9.59
CA ARG A 31 4.75 -7.57 10.84
C ARG A 31 5.52 -6.44 11.49
N ASP A 32 4.78 -5.53 12.09
CA ASP A 32 5.29 -4.49 12.98
C ASP A 32 4.39 -4.40 14.21
N GLY A 33 4.85 -5.00 15.32
CA GLY A 33 4.03 -5.17 16.52
C GLY A 33 2.78 -5.98 16.25
N ASP A 34 1.63 -5.38 16.52
CA ASP A 34 0.29 -5.92 16.31
C ASP A 34 -0.26 -5.65 14.89
N LYS A 35 0.55 -5.10 13.98
CA LYS A 35 0.12 -4.75 12.62
C LYS A 35 0.76 -5.64 11.59
N ILE A 36 -0.01 -5.94 10.56
CA ILE A 36 0.48 -6.57 9.34
C ILE A 36 0.59 -5.49 8.28
N ILE A 37 1.79 -5.31 7.72
CA ILE A 37 2.08 -4.29 6.71
C ILE A 37 2.29 -4.99 5.38
N MET A 38 1.45 -4.64 4.40
CA MET A 38 1.63 -5.03 3.00
C MET A 38 2.20 -3.83 2.24
N ARG A 39 3.43 -3.94 1.74
CA ARG A 39 4.05 -2.92 0.91
C ARG A 39 3.88 -3.23 -0.56
N LEU A 40 3.38 -2.23 -1.27
CA LEU A 40 3.11 -2.26 -2.69
C LEU A 40 4.13 -1.34 -3.37
N GLY A 41 5.07 -1.90 -4.13
CA GLY A 41 6.12 -1.13 -4.81
C GLY A 41 5.55 -0.32 -5.99
N GLN A 42 5.92 0.97 -6.13
CA GLN A 42 5.32 1.82 -7.17
C GLN A 42 5.77 1.52 -8.60
N GLN A 43 6.85 0.79 -8.84
CA GLN A 43 7.49 0.75 -10.16
C GLN A 43 6.50 0.32 -11.28
N ASP A 44 5.48 -0.46 -10.94
CA ASP A 44 4.43 -0.91 -11.85
C ASP A 44 2.99 -0.51 -11.47
N SER A 45 2.80 0.26 -10.39
CA SER A 45 1.47 0.61 -9.86
C SER A 45 0.89 1.91 -10.44
N PHE A 46 1.74 2.91 -10.71
CA PHE A 46 1.33 4.23 -11.18
C PHE A 46 2.30 4.75 -12.23
N ASP A 47 1.81 5.53 -13.18
CA ASP A 47 2.69 6.33 -14.03
C ASP A 47 3.40 7.43 -13.21
N SER A 48 4.55 7.90 -13.71
CA SER A 48 5.32 8.97 -13.07
C SER A 48 4.47 10.25 -12.93
N GLY A 49 4.40 10.79 -11.70
CA GLY A 49 3.62 11.98 -11.38
C GLY A 49 2.09 11.82 -11.43
N ARG A 50 1.59 10.58 -11.56
CA ARG A 50 0.15 10.26 -11.67
C ARG A 50 -0.35 9.48 -10.46
N SER A 51 -1.66 9.55 -10.20
CA SER A 51 -2.33 8.75 -9.17
C SER A 51 -3.27 7.70 -9.75
N GLU A 52 -3.44 7.68 -11.07
CA GLU A 52 -4.22 6.68 -11.78
C GLU A 52 -3.50 5.33 -11.69
N ILE A 53 -4.23 4.31 -11.21
CA ILE A 53 -3.73 2.94 -11.09
C ILE A 53 -3.54 2.37 -12.50
N LYS A 54 -2.39 1.74 -12.75
CA LYS A 54 -2.15 1.00 -13.99
C LYS A 54 -2.95 -0.29 -14.00
N SER A 55 -3.55 -0.64 -15.14
CA SER A 55 -4.35 -1.88 -15.26
C SER A 55 -3.56 -3.17 -15.00
N SER A 56 -2.24 -3.14 -15.17
CA SER A 56 -1.36 -4.25 -14.77
C SER A 56 -1.35 -4.52 -13.27
N PHE A 57 -1.67 -3.50 -12.45
CA PHE A 57 -1.62 -3.57 -10.99
C PHE A 57 -2.98 -3.81 -10.33
N GLU A 58 -4.06 -3.57 -11.08
CA GLU A 58 -5.45 -3.81 -10.65
C GLU A 58 -5.66 -5.23 -10.10
N ALA A 59 -5.11 -6.25 -10.78
CA ALA A 59 -5.23 -7.65 -10.34
C ALA A 59 -4.58 -7.89 -8.96
N THR A 60 -3.42 -7.27 -8.71
CA THR A 60 -2.73 -7.34 -7.41
C THR A 60 -3.54 -6.63 -6.33
N LEU A 61 -4.05 -5.42 -6.60
CA LEU A 61 -4.88 -4.68 -5.64
C LEU A 61 -6.17 -5.42 -5.29
N ARG A 62 -6.81 -6.07 -6.27
CA ARG A 62 -7.99 -6.89 -6.01
C ARG A 62 -7.68 -8.03 -5.05
N LYS A 63 -6.54 -8.71 -5.21
CA LYS A 63 -6.12 -9.77 -4.28
C LYS A 63 -5.80 -9.25 -2.89
N VAL A 64 -5.15 -8.08 -2.78
CA VAL A 64 -4.95 -7.40 -1.49
C VAL A 64 -6.29 -7.13 -0.82
N GLY A 65 -7.27 -6.59 -1.56
CA GLY A 65 -8.63 -6.39 -1.05
C GLY A 65 -9.31 -7.68 -0.58
N LEU A 66 -9.18 -8.78 -1.33
CA LEU A 66 -9.71 -10.09 -0.92
C LEU A 66 -9.05 -10.60 0.36
N ALA A 67 -7.73 -10.44 0.50
CA ALA A 67 -7.02 -10.83 1.71
C ALA A 67 -7.49 -10.02 2.93
N LEU A 68 -7.64 -8.69 2.77
CA LEU A 68 -8.17 -7.81 3.81
C LEU A 68 -9.60 -8.16 4.22
N ASN A 69 -10.47 -8.46 3.25
CA ASN A 69 -11.84 -8.84 3.53
C ASN A 69 -11.94 -10.19 4.26
N ASP A 70 -11.06 -11.13 3.93
CA ASP A 70 -11.01 -12.45 4.54
C ASP A 70 -10.52 -12.41 6.00
N VAL A 71 -9.50 -11.60 6.29
CA VAL A 71 -8.97 -11.49 7.66
C VAL A 71 -9.72 -10.50 8.55
N GLY A 72 -10.41 -9.51 7.95
CA GLY A 72 -11.07 -8.43 8.65
C GLY A 72 -10.11 -7.51 9.42
N GLY A 73 -10.66 -6.54 10.15
CA GLY A 73 -9.91 -5.55 10.92
C GLY A 73 -9.96 -4.14 10.33
N MET A 74 -9.33 -3.20 11.04
CA MET A 74 -9.19 -1.83 10.57
C MET A 74 -8.04 -1.75 9.57
N VAL A 75 -8.29 -1.09 8.45
CA VAL A 75 -7.35 -0.96 7.35
C VAL A 75 -6.89 0.50 7.24
N LYS A 76 -5.58 0.69 7.11
CA LYS A 76 -4.99 1.99 6.83
C LYS A 76 -4.13 1.91 5.58
N ILE A 77 -4.40 2.79 4.62
CA ILE A 77 -3.67 2.88 3.36
C ILE A 77 -2.82 4.15 3.39
N GLU A 78 -1.50 3.97 3.38
CA GLU A 78 -0.51 5.04 3.48
C GLU A 78 0.22 5.23 2.16
N GLY A 79 0.24 6.46 1.64
CA GLY A 79 0.99 6.82 0.45
C GLY A 79 2.33 7.47 0.80
N HIS A 80 3.39 7.07 0.08
CA HIS A 80 4.73 7.62 0.24
C HIS A 80 5.37 7.97 -1.12
N THR A 81 6.24 8.97 -1.11
CA THR A 81 7.06 9.38 -2.25
C THR A 81 8.54 9.25 -1.91
N ASP A 82 9.39 9.41 -2.93
CA ASP A 82 10.77 9.81 -2.68
C ASP A 82 10.86 11.32 -2.43
N SER A 83 12.07 11.82 -2.15
CA SER A 83 12.32 13.23 -1.91
C SER A 83 12.44 14.09 -3.18
N VAL A 84 12.16 13.55 -4.36
CA VAL A 84 12.17 14.35 -5.60
C VAL A 84 10.87 15.15 -5.63
N PRO A 85 10.93 16.49 -5.75
CA PRO A 85 9.72 17.30 -5.84
C PRO A 85 8.88 16.92 -7.07
N VAL A 86 7.56 16.96 -6.92
CA VAL A 86 6.66 16.89 -8.08
C VAL A 86 7.01 17.99 -9.09
N GLY A 87 7.05 17.65 -10.38
CA GLY A 87 7.43 18.60 -11.42
C GLY A 87 6.45 19.76 -11.57
N PHE A 88 6.94 20.90 -12.08
CA PHE A 88 6.18 22.16 -12.24
C PHE A 88 4.91 22.06 -13.12
N SER A 89 4.76 20.99 -13.93
CA SER A 89 3.56 20.73 -14.74
C SER A 89 2.65 19.63 -14.18
N SER A 90 2.91 19.15 -12.96
CA SER A 90 2.11 18.07 -12.37
C SER A 90 0.75 18.57 -11.88
N ARG A 91 -0.26 17.70 -11.98
CA ARG A 91 -1.60 17.90 -11.38
C ARG A 91 -1.54 18.15 -9.87
N TYR A 92 -0.43 17.78 -9.22
CA TYR A 92 -0.22 17.85 -7.78
C TYR A 92 0.74 18.99 -7.43
N ARG A 93 0.47 19.72 -6.33
CA ARG A 93 1.30 20.86 -5.93
C ARG A 93 2.48 20.45 -5.05
N SER A 94 2.45 19.25 -4.48
CA SER A 94 3.49 18.71 -3.60
C SER A 94 3.46 17.19 -3.55
N ASN A 95 4.50 16.60 -2.96
CA ASN A 95 4.52 15.18 -2.61
C ASN A 95 3.42 14.80 -1.59
N TRP A 96 2.94 15.75 -0.78
CA TRP A 96 1.77 15.55 0.08
C TRP A 96 0.52 15.31 -0.77
N ASP A 97 0.24 16.20 -1.72
CA ASP A 97 -0.91 16.07 -2.62
C ASP A 97 -0.84 14.73 -3.40
N LEU A 98 0.32 14.37 -3.96
CA LEU A 98 0.50 13.16 -4.75
C LEU A 98 0.32 11.88 -3.92
N SER A 99 0.92 11.82 -2.72
CA SER A 99 0.84 10.64 -1.86
C SER A 99 -0.57 10.43 -1.29
N SER A 100 -1.25 11.50 -0.91
CA SER A 100 -2.65 11.45 -0.50
C SER A 100 -3.57 11.02 -1.65
N ALA A 101 -3.35 11.52 -2.87
CA ALA A 101 -4.15 11.12 -4.02
C ALA A 101 -3.98 9.64 -4.37
N ARG A 102 -2.73 9.14 -4.38
CA ARG A 102 -2.45 7.72 -4.68
C ARG A 102 -3.05 6.77 -3.65
N SER A 103 -2.91 7.09 -2.37
CA SER A 103 -3.50 6.28 -1.29
C SER A 103 -5.03 6.27 -1.38
N ALA A 104 -5.66 7.40 -1.73
CA ALA A 104 -7.09 7.46 -1.97
C ALA A 104 -7.52 6.63 -3.19
N SER A 105 -6.78 6.69 -4.31
CA SER A 105 -7.07 5.87 -5.50
C SER A 105 -6.99 4.37 -5.22
N VAL A 106 -6.03 3.92 -4.39
CA VAL A 106 -5.94 2.51 -3.96
C VAL A 106 -7.13 2.11 -3.10
N ALA A 107 -7.49 2.94 -2.12
CA ALA A 107 -8.65 2.69 -1.27
C ALA A 107 -9.93 2.56 -2.09
N ASP A 108 -10.15 3.52 -3.00
CA ASP A 108 -11.31 3.55 -3.88
C ASP A 108 -11.39 2.30 -4.76
N TYR A 109 -10.28 1.90 -5.38
CA TYR A 109 -10.23 0.67 -6.18
C TYR A 109 -10.53 -0.59 -5.35
N ILE A 110 -9.93 -0.74 -4.17
CA ILE A 110 -10.16 -1.91 -3.31
C ILE A 110 -11.63 -1.98 -2.89
N LEU A 111 -12.22 -0.86 -2.47
CA LEU A 111 -13.62 -0.79 -2.05
C LEU A 111 -14.61 -1.05 -3.19
N GLN A 112 -14.28 -0.67 -4.42
CA GLN A 112 -15.12 -0.93 -5.59
C GLN A 112 -14.98 -2.36 -6.13
N SER A 113 -13.84 -3.02 -5.89
CA SER A 113 -13.53 -4.34 -6.46
C SER A 113 -13.75 -5.51 -5.50
N THR A 114 -14.11 -5.23 -4.24
CA THR A 114 -14.28 -6.22 -3.16
C THR A 114 -15.40 -5.84 -2.19
N ASP A 115 -15.78 -6.76 -1.30
CA ASP A 115 -16.81 -6.53 -0.27
C ASP A 115 -16.25 -5.91 1.03
N LEU A 116 -15.03 -5.37 0.98
CA LEU A 116 -14.39 -4.74 2.13
C LEU A 116 -15.26 -3.58 2.63
N GLN A 117 -15.57 -3.58 3.93
CA GLN A 117 -16.47 -2.59 4.51
C GLN A 117 -15.83 -1.19 4.54
N PRO A 118 -16.45 -0.16 3.93
CA PRO A 118 -15.87 1.19 3.87
C PRO A 118 -15.56 1.80 5.23
N GLY A 119 -16.37 1.49 6.25
CA GLY A 119 -16.19 2.00 7.62
C GLY A 119 -14.88 1.54 8.29
N ASN A 120 -14.21 0.53 7.74
CA ASN A 120 -12.96 0.01 8.27
C ASN A 120 -11.73 0.63 7.59
N VAL A 121 -11.89 1.45 6.55
CA VAL A 121 -10.77 1.94 5.73
C VAL A 121 -10.46 3.40 6.05
N SER A 122 -9.18 3.68 6.29
CA SER A 122 -8.63 5.03 6.42
C SER A 122 -7.48 5.25 5.44
N VAL A 123 -7.27 6.49 5.04
CA VAL A 123 -6.28 6.88 4.02
C VAL A 123 -5.40 7.99 4.56
N ALA A 124 -4.09 7.91 4.32
CA ALA A 124 -3.13 8.96 4.67
C ALA A 124 -2.04 9.11 3.59
N GLY A 125 -1.59 10.34 3.37
CA GLY A 125 -0.38 10.62 2.59
C GLY A 125 0.73 11.09 3.53
N PHE A 126 1.95 10.60 3.34
CA PHE A 126 3.12 10.95 4.15
C PHE A 126 4.25 11.59 3.33
N ALA A 127 4.05 11.81 2.03
CA ALA A 127 5.09 12.33 1.15
C ALA A 127 6.42 11.56 1.34
N ASP A 128 7.53 12.28 1.45
CA ASP A 128 8.88 11.78 1.69
C ASP A 128 9.29 11.77 3.17
N SER A 129 8.36 12.04 4.09
CA SER A 129 8.66 12.18 5.53
C SER A 129 8.99 10.87 6.24
N ARG A 130 8.73 9.72 5.61
CA ARG A 130 8.95 8.37 6.17
C ARG A 130 9.70 7.47 5.17
N PRO A 131 10.98 7.76 4.89
CA PRO A 131 11.79 6.95 3.98
C PRO A 131 12.15 5.60 4.62
N ILE A 132 12.12 4.54 3.83
CA ILE A 132 12.59 3.18 4.19
C ILE A 132 13.92 2.83 3.52
N ALA A 133 14.47 3.77 2.77
CA ALA A 133 15.68 3.68 1.99
C ALA A 133 16.34 5.05 1.82
N SER A 134 17.63 5.09 1.48
CA SER A 134 18.29 6.33 1.09
C SER A 134 17.61 6.94 -0.15
N ASN A 135 17.39 8.26 -0.16
CA ASN A 135 16.92 8.98 -1.35
C ASN A 135 18.06 9.33 -2.32
N ASP A 136 19.31 9.03 -1.98
CA ASP A 136 20.48 9.37 -2.78
C ASP A 136 20.64 8.42 -3.98
N THR A 137 20.18 7.17 -3.85
CA THR A 137 20.26 6.17 -4.92
C THR A 137 18.93 6.00 -5.66
N PRO A 138 18.95 5.72 -6.99
CA PRO A 138 17.74 5.39 -7.75
C PRO A 138 16.95 4.24 -7.13
N GLU A 139 17.65 3.21 -6.64
CA GLU A 139 17.08 2.01 -6.04
C GLU A 139 16.37 2.35 -4.72
N GLY A 140 16.99 3.20 -3.89
CA GLY A 140 16.38 3.63 -2.65
C GLY A 140 15.17 4.55 -2.86
N ARG A 141 15.23 5.47 -3.82
CA ARG A 141 14.06 6.26 -4.23
C ARG A 141 12.91 5.36 -4.72
N ALA A 142 13.21 4.31 -5.48
CA ALA A 142 12.21 3.35 -5.92
C ALA A 142 11.52 2.63 -4.75
N ARG A 143 12.24 2.28 -3.69
CA ARG A 143 11.65 1.71 -2.47
C ARG A 143 10.83 2.73 -1.67
N ASN A 144 11.25 4.00 -1.61
CA ASN A 144 10.51 5.04 -0.89
C ASN A 144 9.16 5.38 -1.56
N ARG A 145 9.13 5.29 -2.90
CA ARG A 145 7.94 5.35 -3.73
C ARG A 145 7.09 4.09 -3.54
N ARG A 146 6.15 4.11 -2.59
CA ARG A 146 5.33 2.94 -2.23
C ARG A 146 3.95 3.31 -1.71
N ILE A 147 3.07 2.32 -1.68
CA ILE A 147 1.86 2.32 -0.86
C ILE A 147 2.05 1.26 0.24
N GLU A 148 1.70 1.59 1.47
CA GLU A 148 1.60 0.61 2.55
C GLU A 148 0.12 0.40 2.88
N VAL A 149 -0.29 -0.86 3.02
CA VAL A 149 -1.62 -1.23 3.47
C VAL A 149 -1.45 -1.98 4.78
N LEU A 150 -1.87 -1.34 5.86
CA LEU A 150 -1.77 -1.84 7.21
C LEU A 150 -3.13 -2.40 7.63
N VAL A 151 -3.12 -3.54 8.30
CA VAL A 151 -4.29 -4.10 8.97
C VAL A 151 -3.91 -4.47 10.40
N ASP A 152 -4.79 -4.14 11.34
CA ASP A 152 -4.62 -4.57 12.72
C ASP A 152 -4.75 -6.11 12.78
N GLY A 153 -3.73 -6.75 13.38
CA GLY A 153 -3.63 -8.19 13.55
C GLY A 153 -4.70 -8.78 14.45
#